data_AF-A0A7J9MF35-F1
#
_entry.id   AF-A0A7J9MF35-F1
#
_cell.length_a   1.000
_cell.length_b   1.000
_cell.length_c   1.000
_cell.angle_alpha   90.00
_cell.angle_beta   90.00
_cell.angle_gamma   90.00
#
_symmetry.space_group_name_H-M   'P 1'
#
loop_
_entity.id
_entity.type
_entity.pdbx_description
1 polymer ?
#
loop_
_entity_poly.entity_id
_entity_poly.type
_entity_poly.pdbx_seq_one_letter_code
_entity_poly.pdbx_strand_id
1 'polypeptide(L)'
;MPNCQPKWILPLAFGSIFPLFLLCFTTIASFNGVPLFFLYRSSYHFVENQLKPIPVSTHITISTPPSPPRFAYLISGSAGNGKMLRRMLLAIYHPLNQYIVHLDRKASPAERQTIEQFVTDYKVFKEVGNVRMITKANLVTYRGCTMVANTLHAAAILLREGGNWDWFINLSASDYPLVTQDDLLHIFSYVPRDLNFIDHTSKMGWKAGQRAKPVIIDPALYNSKKAEVFWITQRRSIPTAFKLFTG
;
A
#
# COMPACT_ATOMS: atom_id res chain seq x y z
N MET A 1 -63.58 4.32 44.50
CA MET A 1 -62.38 3.46 44.42
C MET A 1 -62.43 2.65 43.12
N PRO A 2 -61.28 2.38 42.47
CA PRO A 2 -60.60 3.21 41.48
C PRO A 2 -61.10 3.02 40.03
N ASN A 3 -61.06 4.11 39.26
CA ASN A 3 -61.37 4.15 37.83
C ASN A 3 -60.19 3.54 37.04
N CYS A 4 -60.38 2.35 36.44
CA CYS A 4 -59.36 1.68 35.63
C CYS A 4 -59.24 2.35 34.25
N GLN A 5 -58.35 3.33 34.15
CA GLN A 5 -57.89 3.83 32.85
C GLN A 5 -57.05 2.74 32.15
N PRO A 6 -57.32 2.38 30.88
CA PRO A 6 -56.55 1.35 30.19
C PRO A 6 -55.11 1.85 29.91
N LYS A 7 -54.15 1.40 30.73
CA LYS A 7 -52.71 1.72 30.61
C LYS A 7 -52.04 1.23 29.31
N TRP A 8 -52.79 0.52 28.46
CA TRP A 8 -52.31 -0.05 27.20
C TRP A 8 -52.47 0.88 25.99
N ILE A 9 -53.22 1.98 26.12
CA ILE A 9 -53.49 2.89 24.99
C ILE A 9 -52.23 3.67 24.57
N LEU A 10 -51.41 4.08 25.54
CA LEU A 10 -50.14 4.79 25.30
C LEU A 10 -49.11 3.94 24.54
N PRO A 11 -48.74 2.71 24.96
CA PRO A 11 -47.79 1.90 24.21
C PRO A 11 -48.32 1.49 22.82
N LEU A 12 -49.64 1.34 22.66
CA LEU A 12 -50.26 1.05 21.35
C LEU A 12 -50.16 2.26 20.39
N ALA A 13 -50.37 3.47 20.91
CA ALA A 13 -50.22 4.70 20.14
C ALA A 13 -48.77 4.91 19.69
N PHE A 14 -47.78 4.72 20.58
CA PHE A 14 -46.36 4.82 20.21
C PHE A 14 -45.92 3.71 19.25
N GLY A 15 -46.45 2.49 19.40
CA GLY A 15 -46.17 1.36 18.51
C GLY A 15 -46.72 1.54 17.09
N SER A 16 -47.77 2.35 16.91
CA SER A 16 -48.36 2.65 15.59
C SER A 16 -47.73 3.89 14.93
N ILE A 17 -47.35 4.90 15.71
CA ILE A 17 -46.77 6.15 15.18
C ILE A 17 -45.36 5.93 14.60
N PHE A 18 -44.55 5.07 15.22
CA PHE A 18 -43.18 4.79 14.77
C PHE A 18 -43.09 4.16 13.36
N PRO A 19 -43.84 3.10 13.01
CA PRO A 19 -43.84 2.55 11.66
C PRO A 19 -44.47 3.48 10.63
N LEU A 20 -45.50 4.26 10.99
CA LEU A 20 -46.08 5.29 10.11
C LEU A 20 -45.08 6.41 9.79
N PHE A 21 -44.28 6.84 10.77
CA PHE A 21 -43.21 7.81 10.56
C PHE A 21 -42.10 7.26 9.66
N LEU A 22 -41.69 5.99 9.84
CA LEU A 22 -40.72 5.33 8.97
C LEU A 22 -41.23 5.21 7.53
N LEU A 23 -42.49 4.85 7.35
CA LEU A 23 -43.11 4.70 6.03
C LEU A 23 -43.19 6.05 5.30
N CYS A 24 -43.54 7.13 6.02
CA CYS A 24 -43.55 8.49 5.48
C CYS A 24 -42.13 8.99 5.12
N PHE A 25 -41.11 8.64 5.91
CA PHE A 25 -39.71 8.97 5.58
C PHE A 25 -39.24 8.26 4.31
N THR A 26 -39.63 7.00 4.09
CA THR A 26 -39.28 6.25 2.88
C THR A 26 -39.98 6.78 1.63
N THR A 27 -41.22 7.24 1.73
CA THR A 27 -41.96 7.81 0.59
C THR A 27 -41.49 9.21 0.24
N ILE A 28 -41.15 10.05 1.22
CA ILE A 28 -40.55 11.39 1.00
C ILE A 28 -39.14 11.26 0.41
N ALA A 29 -38.32 10.30 0.88
CA ALA A 29 -37.01 10.03 0.28
C ALA A 29 -37.11 9.47 -1.15
N SER A 30 -38.22 8.81 -1.50
CA SER A 30 -38.47 8.27 -2.84
C SER A 30 -39.10 9.26 -3.82
N PHE A 31 -39.55 10.45 -3.37
CA PHE A 31 -40.10 11.48 -4.25
C PHE A 31 -39.04 12.12 -5.19
N ASN A 32 -37.75 11.86 -4.92
CA ASN A 32 -36.64 12.21 -5.82
C ASN A 32 -36.09 11.01 -6.63
N GLY A 33 -36.80 9.87 -6.66
CA GLY A 33 -36.57 8.81 -7.64
C GLY A 33 -35.29 7.97 -7.49
N VAL A 34 -34.68 7.86 -6.31
CA VAL A 34 -33.49 7.00 -6.12
C VAL A 34 -33.68 6.03 -4.94
N PRO A 35 -33.73 4.70 -5.17
CA PRO A 35 -33.79 3.70 -4.10
C PRO A 35 -32.50 3.69 -3.26
N LEU A 36 -32.64 3.65 -1.94
CA LEU A 36 -31.55 3.71 -0.95
C LEU A 36 -30.50 2.59 -1.07
N PHE A 37 -30.83 1.48 -1.75
CA PHE A 37 -29.92 0.36 -1.97
C PHE A 37 -28.81 0.64 -3.01
N PHE A 38 -28.85 1.78 -3.71
CA PHE A 38 -27.80 2.19 -4.65
C PHE A 38 -26.77 3.17 -4.07
N LEU A 39 -26.91 3.62 -2.83
CA LEU A 39 -25.99 4.60 -2.24
C LEU A 39 -24.66 4.02 -1.72
N TYR A 40 -24.43 2.71 -1.84
CA TYR A 40 -23.13 2.09 -1.56
C TYR A 40 -22.49 1.48 -2.80
N ARG A 41 -22.64 2.11 -3.97
CA ARG A 41 -21.69 1.87 -5.07
C ARG A 41 -20.48 2.75 -4.83
N SER A 42 -19.52 2.26 -4.05
CA SER A 42 -18.15 2.79 -4.12
C SER A 42 -17.74 2.71 -5.58
N SER A 43 -17.65 3.86 -6.24
CA SER A 43 -17.15 4.00 -7.59
C SER A 43 -15.65 3.73 -7.58
N TYR A 44 -15.29 2.44 -7.47
CA TYR A 44 -14.03 1.98 -8.02
C TYR A 44 -14.12 2.28 -9.51
N HIS A 45 -13.50 3.38 -9.94
CA HIS A 45 -13.26 3.66 -11.34
C HIS A 45 -12.40 2.51 -11.87
N PHE A 46 -13.05 1.49 -12.42
CA PHE A 46 -12.38 0.39 -13.10
C PHE A 46 -11.79 0.96 -14.39
N VAL A 47 -10.46 1.15 -14.40
CA VAL A 47 -9.72 1.89 -15.43
C VAL A 47 -9.66 1.12 -16.76
N GLU A 48 -10.02 -0.16 -16.77
CA GLU A 48 -9.94 -1.03 -17.96
C GLU A 48 -10.71 -0.49 -19.17
N ASN A 49 -11.90 0.10 -18.94
CA ASN A 49 -12.71 0.67 -20.03
C ASN A 49 -12.08 1.93 -20.66
N GLN A 50 -11.01 2.48 -20.07
CA GLN A 50 -10.26 3.62 -20.59
C GLN A 50 -8.88 3.23 -21.14
N LEU A 51 -8.48 1.96 -21.02
CA LEU A 51 -7.26 1.45 -21.64
C LEU A 51 -7.50 1.34 -23.15
N LYS A 52 -7.04 2.34 -23.90
CA LYS A 52 -6.90 2.20 -25.35
C LYS A 52 -5.63 1.38 -25.60
N PRO A 53 -5.68 0.24 -26.32
CA PRO A 53 -4.47 -0.44 -26.72
C PRO A 53 -3.60 0.55 -27.49
N ILE A 54 -2.35 0.71 -27.04
CA ILE A 54 -1.36 1.48 -27.77
C ILE A 54 -1.23 0.80 -29.14
N PRO A 55 -1.45 1.50 -30.27
CA PRO A 55 -1.29 0.90 -31.57
C PRO A 55 0.17 0.48 -31.70
N VAL A 56 0.40 -0.84 -31.68
CA VAL A 56 1.71 -1.42 -32.01
C VAL A 56 1.99 -1.02 -33.45
N SER A 57 2.95 -0.12 -33.65
CA SER A 57 3.39 0.27 -34.99
C SER A 57 3.86 -0.98 -35.73
N THR A 58 3.15 -1.33 -36.79
CA THR A 58 3.45 -2.45 -37.70
C THR A 58 4.63 -2.18 -38.64
N HIS A 59 5.45 -1.17 -38.36
CA HIS A 59 6.80 -1.10 -38.91
C HIS A 59 7.69 -2.09 -38.15
N ILE A 60 7.54 -3.37 -38.45
CA ILE A 60 8.55 -4.39 -38.16
C ILE A 60 9.72 -4.11 -39.11
N THR A 61 10.51 -3.09 -38.81
CA THR A 61 11.95 -3.22 -39.03
C THR A 61 12.36 -4.38 -38.14
N ILE A 62 13.10 -5.35 -38.69
CA ILE A 62 13.76 -6.43 -37.92
C ILE A 62 14.78 -5.74 -37.02
N SER A 63 14.29 -5.13 -35.96
CA SER A 63 15.04 -4.44 -34.93
C SER A 63 15.08 -5.41 -33.76
N THR A 64 16.29 -5.67 -33.28
CA THR A 64 16.52 -6.49 -32.10
C THR A 64 15.55 -6.08 -30.99
N PRO A 65 14.89 -7.05 -30.31
CA PRO A 65 13.95 -6.73 -29.24
C PRO A 65 14.62 -5.80 -28.22
N PRO A 66 13.89 -4.81 -27.69
CA PRO A 66 14.46 -3.86 -26.74
C PRO A 66 15.06 -4.60 -25.54
N SER A 67 16.20 -4.13 -25.06
CA SER A 67 16.88 -4.80 -23.94
C SER A 67 15.94 -4.88 -22.73
N PRO A 68 15.84 -6.05 -22.07
CA PRO A 68 14.98 -6.21 -20.92
C PRO A 68 15.40 -5.24 -19.82
N PRO A 69 14.44 -4.72 -19.05
CA PRO A 69 14.76 -3.81 -17.97
C PRO A 69 15.29 -4.56 -16.76
N ARG A 70 15.77 -3.80 -15.77
CA ARG A 70 16.26 -4.32 -14.50
C ARG A 70 15.47 -3.69 -13.37
N PHE A 71 14.78 -4.51 -12.60
CA PHE A 71 14.01 -4.05 -11.45
C PHE A 71 14.86 -4.09 -10.17
N ALA A 72 14.64 -3.11 -9.30
CA ALA A 72 15.21 -3.04 -7.98
C ALA A 72 14.09 -3.16 -6.94
N TYR A 73 14.07 -4.26 -6.19
CA TYR A 73 13.03 -4.57 -5.23
C TYR A 73 13.49 -4.27 -3.80
N LEU A 74 12.61 -3.62 -3.04
CA LEU A 74 12.63 -3.70 -1.58
C LEU A 74 11.54 -4.69 -1.15
N ILE A 75 11.89 -5.70 -0.35
CA ILE A 75 10.92 -6.61 0.28
C ILE A 75 11.05 -6.46 1.80
N SER A 76 10.05 -5.86 2.43
CA SER A 76 10.07 -5.53 3.86
C SER A 76 9.06 -6.35 4.67
N GLY A 77 9.47 -6.82 5.85
CA GLY A 77 8.61 -7.56 6.78
C GLY A 77 8.81 -7.11 8.23
N SER A 78 7.96 -7.63 9.11
CA SER A 78 8.00 -7.42 10.57
C SER A 78 8.03 -8.79 11.27
N ALA A 79 7.99 -8.80 12.61
CA ALA A 79 7.97 -10.01 13.41
C ALA A 79 6.99 -11.09 12.88
N GLY A 80 7.47 -12.31 12.68
CA GLY A 80 6.70 -13.44 12.17
C GLY A 80 6.60 -13.53 10.65
N ASN A 81 7.15 -12.56 9.90
CA ASN A 81 7.07 -12.55 8.44
C ASN A 81 8.25 -13.23 7.74
N GLY A 82 9.24 -13.79 8.45
CA GLY A 82 10.44 -14.34 7.82
C GLY A 82 10.14 -15.39 6.73
N LYS A 83 9.23 -16.33 6.99
CA LYS A 83 8.81 -17.33 5.98
C LYS A 83 8.14 -16.71 4.76
N MET A 84 7.33 -15.67 4.96
CA MET A 84 6.64 -14.96 3.88
C MET A 84 7.64 -14.17 3.03
N LEU A 85 8.62 -13.51 3.65
CA LEU A 85 9.72 -12.85 2.93
C LEU A 85 10.50 -13.84 2.06
N ARG A 86 10.88 -14.99 2.61
CA ARG A 86 11.57 -16.04 1.86
C ARG A 86 10.74 -16.51 0.67
N ARG A 87 9.45 -16.81 0.89
CA ARG A 87 8.54 -17.23 -0.17
C ARG A 87 8.42 -16.16 -1.26
N MET A 88 8.23 -14.91 -0.87
CA MET A 88 8.10 -13.79 -1.79
C MET A 88 9.36 -13.58 -2.63
N LEU A 89 10.53 -13.51 -1.98
CA LEU A 89 11.81 -13.34 -2.66
C LEU A 89 12.05 -14.42 -3.71
N LEU A 90 11.78 -15.68 -3.38
CA LEU A 90 11.92 -16.79 -4.32
C LEU A 90 10.94 -16.67 -5.50
N ALA A 91 9.71 -16.20 -5.26
CA ALA A 91 8.70 -16.06 -6.30
C ALA A 91 9.01 -14.94 -7.32
N ILE A 92 9.70 -13.87 -6.89
CA ILE A 92 10.06 -12.75 -7.75
C ILE A 92 11.53 -12.75 -8.19
N TYR A 93 12.30 -13.79 -7.88
CA TYR A 93 13.73 -13.82 -8.17
C TYR A 93 14.01 -13.93 -9.67
N HIS A 94 14.89 -13.08 -10.18
CA HIS A 94 15.44 -13.12 -11.53
C HIS A 94 16.87 -12.56 -11.50
N PRO A 95 17.84 -13.15 -12.24
CA PRO A 95 19.25 -12.75 -12.17
C PRO A 95 19.55 -11.32 -12.65
N LEU A 96 18.68 -10.73 -13.49
CA LEU A 96 18.86 -9.35 -13.98
C LEU A 96 18.53 -8.27 -12.91
N ASN A 97 17.69 -8.62 -11.95
CA ASN A 97 17.13 -7.70 -10.97
C ASN A 97 18.04 -7.56 -9.74
N GLN A 98 17.72 -6.61 -8.86
CA GLN A 98 18.39 -6.35 -7.60
C GLN A 98 17.39 -6.41 -6.44
N TYR A 99 17.82 -6.93 -5.29
CA TYR A 99 16.92 -7.17 -4.16
C TYR A 99 17.53 -6.69 -2.84
N ILE A 100 16.75 -5.89 -2.11
CA ILE A 100 16.98 -5.56 -0.71
C ILE A 100 15.91 -6.22 0.15
N VAL A 101 16.33 -7.07 1.06
CA VAL A 101 15.49 -7.71 2.06
C VAL A 101 15.62 -6.93 3.37
N HIS A 102 14.49 -6.60 3.98
CA HIS A 102 14.45 -6.00 5.30
C HIS A 102 13.47 -6.75 6.19
N LEU A 103 13.93 -7.13 7.38
CA LEU A 103 13.08 -7.62 8.45
C LEU A 103 13.26 -6.67 9.64
N ASP A 104 12.18 -6.03 10.06
CA ASP A 104 12.24 -4.95 11.05
C ASP A 104 12.79 -5.43 12.41
N ARG A 105 13.17 -4.45 13.24
CA ARG A 105 13.74 -4.73 14.57
C ARG A 105 12.72 -5.31 15.57
N LYS A 106 11.43 -5.36 15.26
CA LYS A 106 10.42 -6.06 16.07
C LYS A 106 10.61 -7.57 15.99
N ALA A 107 11.11 -8.07 14.86
CA ALA A 107 11.43 -9.47 14.69
C ALA A 107 12.56 -9.90 15.63
N SER A 108 12.48 -11.13 16.13
CA SER A 108 13.49 -11.65 17.05
C SER A 108 14.87 -11.72 16.38
N PRO A 109 15.98 -11.62 17.14
CA PRO A 109 17.32 -11.81 16.59
C PRO A 109 17.48 -13.14 15.84
N ALA A 110 16.89 -14.23 16.37
CA ALA A 110 16.93 -15.54 15.74
C ALA A 110 16.20 -15.57 14.38
N GLU A 111 15.03 -14.93 14.28
CA GLU A 111 14.29 -14.83 13.01
C GLU A 111 15.08 -14.04 11.97
N ARG A 112 15.66 -12.89 12.35
CA ARG A 112 16.50 -12.08 11.46
C ARG A 112 17.74 -12.84 11.00
N GLN A 113 18.43 -13.51 11.92
CA GLN A 113 19.59 -14.34 11.60
C GLN A 113 19.24 -15.47 10.63
N THR A 114 18.05 -16.08 10.77
CA THR A 114 17.60 -17.13 9.87
C THR A 114 17.44 -16.62 8.43
N ILE A 115 16.89 -15.41 8.25
CA ILE A 115 16.74 -14.79 6.93
C ILE A 115 18.09 -14.33 6.37
N GLU A 116 18.97 -13.80 7.22
CA GLU A 116 20.32 -13.40 6.83
C GLU A 116 21.15 -14.59 6.34
N GLN A 117 21.11 -15.72 7.05
CA GLN A 117 21.73 -16.98 6.63
C GLN A 117 21.13 -17.46 5.32
N PHE A 118 19.81 -17.47 5.18
CA PHE A 118 19.15 -17.84 3.94
C PHE A 118 19.62 -16.98 2.75
N VAL A 119 19.68 -15.65 2.91
CA VAL A 119 20.13 -14.73 1.84
C VAL A 119 21.60 -14.99 1.49
N THR A 120 22.45 -15.26 2.48
CA THR A 120 23.89 -15.45 2.31
C THR A 120 24.25 -16.81 1.71
N ASP A 121 23.56 -17.86 2.14
CA ASP A 121 23.91 -19.25 1.84
C ASP A 121 23.17 -19.83 0.64
N TYR A 122 22.10 -19.17 0.18
CA TYR A 122 21.37 -19.65 -0.99
C TYR A 122 22.25 -19.56 -2.25
N LYS A 123 22.60 -20.72 -2.81
CA LYS A 123 23.59 -20.89 -3.88
C LYS A 123 23.44 -19.87 -5.00
N VAL A 124 22.24 -19.70 -5.54
CA VAL A 124 21.98 -18.79 -6.67
C VAL A 124 22.21 -17.32 -6.29
N PHE A 125 21.80 -16.92 -5.08
CA PHE A 125 22.00 -15.53 -4.63
C PHE A 125 23.48 -15.23 -4.41
N LYS A 126 24.23 -16.20 -3.89
CA LYS A 126 25.67 -16.11 -3.68
C LYS A 126 26.44 -16.04 -4.99
N GLU A 127 26.06 -16.84 -5.98
CA GLU A 127 26.69 -16.87 -7.31
C GLU A 127 26.42 -15.59 -8.09
N VAL A 128 25.18 -15.07 -8.06
CA VAL A 128 24.80 -13.88 -8.83
C VAL A 128 25.11 -12.57 -8.09
N GLY A 129 25.09 -12.56 -6.75
CA GLY A 129 25.45 -11.41 -5.92
C GLY A 129 24.40 -10.27 -5.92
N ASN A 130 23.15 -10.57 -6.30
CA ASN A 130 22.10 -9.57 -6.51
C ASN A 130 21.05 -9.46 -5.40
N VAL A 131 21.22 -10.18 -4.29
CA VAL A 131 20.33 -10.13 -3.12
C VAL A 131 21.13 -9.70 -1.89
N ARG A 132 20.61 -8.72 -1.15
CA ARG A 132 21.24 -8.22 0.08
C ARG A 132 20.20 -8.03 1.17
N MET A 133 20.62 -8.16 2.42
CA MET A 133 19.77 -7.91 3.58
C MET A 133 20.27 -6.69 4.36
N ILE A 134 19.35 -5.83 4.80
CA ILE A 134 19.66 -4.79 5.78
C ILE A 134 19.83 -5.47 7.15
N THR A 135 21.08 -5.72 7.53
CA THR A 135 21.44 -6.43 8.77
C THR A 135 21.25 -5.56 10.02
N LYS A 136 21.57 -4.26 9.92
CA LYS A 136 21.21 -3.25 10.92
C LYS A 136 19.73 -2.90 10.79
N ALA A 137 18.89 -3.76 11.34
CA ALA A 137 17.44 -3.66 11.21
C ALA A 137 16.88 -2.32 11.72
N ASN A 138 16.23 -1.59 10.83
CA ASN A 138 15.43 -0.43 11.17
C ASN A 138 14.21 -0.85 11.99
N LEU A 139 13.82 0.00 12.95
CA LEU A 139 12.54 -0.12 13.64
C LEU A 139 11.50 0.65 12.82
N VAL A 140 10.45 -0.03 12.37
CA VAL A 140 9.43 0.56 11.48
C VAL A 140 8.08 0.62 12.19
N THR A 141 7.55 1.82 12.33
CA THR A 141 6.22 2.08 12.92
C THR A 141 5.18 2.21 11.81
N TYR A 142 4.05 1.52 11.97
CA TYR A 142 2.92 1.67 11.05
C TYR A 142 2.39 3.11 11.07
N ARG A 143 2.17 3.71 9.89
CA ARG A 143 1.82 5.13 9.68
C ARG A 143 2.88 6.15 10.17
N GLY A 144 4.03 5.67 10.64
CA GLY A 144 5.14 6.51 11.05
C GLY A 144 6.04 6.91 9.88
N CYS A 145 6.84 7.96 10.08
CA CYS A 145 7.82 8.39 9.09
C CYS A 145 8.95 7.36 8.90
N THR A 146 9.19 6.48 9.87
CA THR A 146 10.16 5.39 9.76
C THR A 146 9.84 4.40 8.64
N MET A 147 8.57 4.25 8.24
CA MET A 147 8.20 3.45 7.07
C MET A 147 8.79 4.03 5.78
N VAL A 148 8.66 5.35 5.59
CA VAL A 148 9.26 6.05 4.44
C VAL A 148 10.78 6.04 4.55
N ALA A 149 11.33 6.28 5.75
CA ALA A 149 12.78 6.24 5.98
C ALA A 149 13.38 4.87 5.64
N ASN A 150 12.68 3.77 5.91
CA ASN A 150 13.12 2.43 5.53
C ASN A 150 13.18 2.25 4.00
N THR A 151 12.15 2.73 3.29
CA THR A 151 12.13 2.71 1.83
C THR A 151 13.28 3.52 1.25
N LEU A 152 13.53 4.72 1.78
CA LEU A 152 14.66 5.57 1.36
C LEU A 152 16.01 4.93 1.68
N HIS A 153 16.14 4.23 2.81
CA HIS A 153 17.36 3.51 3.16
C HIS A 153 17.67 2.39 2.14
N ALA A 154 16.66 1.61 1.74
CA ALA A 154 16.83 0.59 0.72
C ALA A 154 17.18 1.19 -0.65
N ALA A 155 16.49 2.25 -1.06
CA ALA A 155 16.77 2.95 -2.30
C ALA A 155 18.21 3.49 -2.32
N ALA A 156 18.69 4.06 -1.20
CA ALA A 156 20.06 4.54 -1.09
C ALA A 156 21.11 3.42 -1.26
N ILE A 157 20.86 2.23 -0.71
CA ILE A 157 21.74 1.06 -0.91
C ILE A 157 21.74 0.64 -2.39
N LEU A 158 20.57 0.56 -3.02
CA LEU A 158 20.44 0.18 -4.42
C LEU A 158 21.08 1.19 -5.38
N LEU A 159 20.98 2.49 -5.09
CA LEU A 159 21.65 3.53 -5.87
C LEU A 159 23.17 3.47 -5.71
N ARG A 160 23.68 3.20 -4.51
CA ARG A 160 25.12 3.17 -4.25
C ARG A 160 25.78 1.89 -4.75
N GLU A 161 25.10 0.76 -4.62
CA GLU A 161 25.75 -0.54 -4.73
C GLU A 161 24.98 -1.56 -5.57
N GLY A 162 23.75 -1.26 -6.00
CA GLY A 162 22.91 -2.15 -6.83
C GLY A 162 23.24 -2.10 -8.34
N GLY A 163 24.16 -1.23 -8.75
CA GLY A 163 24.49 -1.02 -10.16
C GLY A 163 23.34 -0.37 -10.93
N ASN A 164 23.27 -0.65 -12.23
CA ASN A 164 22.25 -0.07 -13.11
C ASN A 164 20.93 -0.83 -13.00
N TRP A 165 19.86 -0.12 -12.64
CA TRP A 165 18.49 -0.59 -12.64
C TRP A 165 17.56 0.52 -13.14
N ASP A 166 16.39 0.14 -13.68
CA ASP A 166 15.49 1.06 -14.38
C ASP A 166 14.29 1.47 -13.51
N TRP A 167 13.75 0.55 -12.70
CA TRP A 167 12.60 0.82 -11.84
C TRP A 167 12.78 0.27 -10.43
N PHE A 168 12.31 1.06 -9.45
CA PHE A 168 12.28 0.67 -8.04
C PHE A 168 10.86 0.25 -7.63
N ILE A 169 10.73 -0.88 -6.95
CA ILE A 169 9.45 -1.43 -6.50
C ILE A 169 9.55 -1.79 -5.02
N ASN A 170 8.74 -1.16 -4.16
CA ASN A 170 8.65 -1.50 -2.75
C ASN A 170 7.50 -2.48 -2.48
N LEU A 171 7.81 -3.55 -1.76
CA LEU A 171 6.90 -4.64 -1.43
C LEU A 171 6.98 -4.95 0.06
N SER A 172 5.86 -5.40 0.61
CA SER A 172 5.74 -5.94 1.95
C SER A 172 5.71 -7.47 1.93
N ALA A 173 5.86 -8.09 3.09
CA ALA A 173 5.71 -9.53 3.24
C ALA A 173 4.29 -10.05 2.94
N SER A 174 3.28 -9.17 2.88
CA SER A 174 1.90 -9.52 2.57
C SER A 174 1.59 -9.48 1.06
N ASP A 175 2.49 -8.93 0.25
CA ASP A 175 2.32 -8.87 -1.20
C ASP A 175 2.71 -10.19 -1.88
N TYR A 176 2.19 -10.44 -3.07
CA TYR A 176 2.53 -11.60 -3.88
C TYR A 176 2.38 -11.31 -5.38
N PRO A 177 3.31 -11.77 -6.25
CA PRO A 177 3.21 -11.53 -7.68
C PRO A 177 2.01 -12.28 -8.29
N LEU A 178 1.31 -11.62 -9.20
CA LEU A 178 0.25 -12.21 -10.03
C LEU A 178 0.72 -12.53 -11.45
N VAL A 179 1.90 -12.03 -11.83
CA VAL A 179 2.54 -12.22 -13.13
C VAL A 179 3.94 -12.78 -12.92
N THR A 180 4.45 -13.53 -13.89
CA THR A 180 5.82 -14.06 -13.83
C THR A 180 6.84 -12.93 -14.03
N GLN A 181 8.09 -13.15 -13.62
CA GLN A 181 9.16 -12.18 -13.87
C GLN A 181 9.44 -12.05 -15.37
N ASP A 182 9.36 -13.14 -16.13
CA ASP A 182 9.62 -13.13 -17.57
C ASP A 182 8.57 -12.29 -18.31
N ASP A 183 7.28 -12.45 -17.96
CA ASP A 183 6.20 -11.62 -18.52
C ASP A 183 6.37 -10.15 -18.16
N LEU A 184 6.73 -9.86 -16.90
CA LEU A 184 6.95 -8.50 -16.43
C LEU A 184 8.11 -7.84 -17.17
N LEU A 185 9.24 -8.54 -17.32
CA LEU A 185 10.42 -8.06 -18.06
C LEU A 185 10.11 -7.86 -19.54
N HIS A 186 9.37 -8.79 -20.15
CA HIS A 186 8.95 -8.67 -21.54
C HIS A 186 8.07 -7.43 -21.76
N ILE A 187 7.02 -7.24 -20.96
CA ILE A 187 6.10 -6.10 -21.11
C ILE A 187 6.84 -4.78 -20.88
N PHE A 188 7.63 -4.68 -19.80
CA PHE A 188 8.34 -3.46 -19.47
C PHE A 188 9.51 -3.15 -20.41
N SER A 189 9.96 -4.10 -21.25
CA SER A 189 10.92 -3.81 -22.31
C SER A 189 10.39 -2.81 -23.36
N TYR A 190 9.06 -2.71 -23.49
CA TYR A 190 8.37 -1.78 -24.39
C TYR A 190 7.86 -0.51 -23.69
N VAL A 191 8.05 -0.39 -22.37
CA VAL A 191 7.63 0.75 -21.59
C VAL A 191 8.76 1.79 -21.54
N PRO A 192 8.49 3.08 -21.83
CA PRO A 192 9.49 4.13 -21.67
C PRO A 192 10.04 4.19 -20.24
N ARG A 193 11.37 4.14 -20.10
CA ARG A 193 12.08 4.02 -18.81
C ARG A 193 12.04 5.28 -17.95
N ASP A 194 11.60 6.40 -18.52
CA ASP A 194 11.44 7.69 -17.86
C ASP A 194 10.08 7.84 -17.13
N LEU A 195 9.24 6.81 -17.15
CA LEU A 195 7.94 6.80 -16.50
C LEU A 195 7.98 6.27 -15.06
N ASN A 196 7.12 6.85 -14.21
CA ASN A 196 6.86 6.39 -12.84
C ASN A 196 5.40 5.96 -12.70
N PHE A 197 5.17 4.85 -12.00
CA PHE A 197 3.84 4.29 -11.75
C PHE A 197 3.46 4.46 -10.28
N ILE A 198 2.68 5.50 -9.98
CA ILE A 198 2.26 5.83 -8.62
C ILE A 198 0.77 6.17 -8.65
N ASP A 199 -0.04 5.47 -7.85
CA ASP A 199 -1.45 5.85 -7.67
C ASP A 199 -1.54 7.14 -6.84
N HIS A 200 -2.24 8.14 -7.38
CA HIS A 200 -2.35 9.43 -6.73
C HIS A 200 -3.61 10.20 -7.14
N THR A 201 -4.11 11.03 -6.22
CA THR A 201 -5.12 12.04 -6.52
C THR A 201 -4.82 13.35 -5.82
N SER A 202 -5.11 14.46 -6.48
CA SER A 202 -5.06 15.78 -5.82
C SER A 202 -6.34 16.11 -5.04
N LYS A 203 -7.36 15.27 -5.10
CA LYS A 203 -8.63 15.49 -4.40
C LYS A 203 -8.51 15.03 -2.95
N MET A 204 -7.94 15.88 -2.10
CA MET A 204 -7.74 15.55 -0.68
C MET A 204 -9.06 15.42 0.12
N GLY A 205 -10.04 16.30 -0.11
CA GLY A 205 -11.29 16.30 0.66
C GLY A 205 -11.05 16.23 2.18
N TRP A 206 -11.75 15.31 2.85
CA TRP A 206 -11.60 15.07 4.30
C TRP A 206 -10.18 14.60 4.71
N LYS A 207 -9.42 13.98 3.79
CA LYS A 207 -8.06 13.47 4.07
C LYS A 207 -7.09 14.59 4.42
N ALA A 208 -7.30 15.82 3.93
CA ALA A 208 -6.47 16.97 4.31
C ALA A 208 -6.47 17.19 5.84
N GLY A 209 -7.64 17.11 6.47
CA GLY A 209 -7.78 17.28 7.92
C GLY A 209 -7.17 16.15 8.73
N GLN A 210 -7.15 14.93 8.19
CA GLN A 210 -6.68 13.73 8.88
C GLN A 210 -5.21 13.36 8.60
N ARG A 211 -4.64 13.80 7.47
CA ARG A 211 -3.29 13.38 7.04
C ARG A 211 -2.33 14.52 6.77
N ALA A 212 -2.81 15.69 6.34
CA ALA A 212 -1.92 16.81 6.01
C ALA A 212 -1.71 17.77 7.20
N LYS A 213 -2.78 18.08 7.93
CA LYS A 213 -2.78 19.03 9.04
C LYS A 213 -2.26 18.49 10.38
N PRO A 214 -2.47 17.21 10.74
CA PRO A 214 -1.95 16.73 12.01
C PRO A 214 -0.43 16.67 12.04
N VAL A 215 0.13 16.73 13.24
CA VAL A 215 1.55 16.49 13.49
C VAL A 215 1.67 15.20 14.28
N ILE A 216 2.62 14.36 13.86
CA ILE A 216 2.78 13.00 14.36
C ILE A 216 4.22 12.85 14.86
N ILE A 217 4.39 12.22 16.02
CA ILE A 217 5.69 11.81 16.55
C ILE A 217 5.82 10.31 16.34
N ASP A 218 6.90 9.90 15.67
CA ASP A 218 7.26 8.50 15.51
C ASP A 218 8.35 8.12 16.54
N PRO A 219 8.00 7.35 17.59
CA PRO A 219 8.95 7.01 18.65
C PRO A 219 10.14 6.19 18.16
N ALA A 220 9.98 5.47 17.05
CA ALA A 220 11.04 4.62 16.50
C ALA A 220 12.25 5.42 15.98
N LEU A 221 12.14 6.75 15.86
CA LEU A 221 13.28 7.62 15.55
C LEU A 221 14.27 7.79 16.71
N TYR A 222 13.81 7.73 17.97
CA TYR A 222 14.64 8.03 19.14
C TYR A 222 14.56 6.97 20.25
N ASN A 223 13.66 6.00 20.13
CA ASN A 223 13.49 4.91 21.10
C ASN A 223 13.70 3.55 20.43
N SER A 224 14.40 2.65 21.13
CA SER A 224 14.64 1.28 20.68
C SER A 224 13.44 0.35 20.90
N LYS A 225 12.49 0.72 21.76
CA LYS A 225 11.25 -0.04 21.99
C LYS A 225 10.18 0.38 20.98
N LYS A 226 9.55 -0.60 20.34
CA LYS A 226 8.45 -0.34 19.39
C LYS A 226 7.24 0.21 20.15
N ALA A 227 6.75 1.36 19.70
CA ALA A 227 5.52 1.98 20.15
C ALA A 227 4.73 2.49 18.94
N GLU A 228 3.43 2.73 19.12
CA GLU A 228 2.63 3.35 18.08
C GLU A 228 3.00 4.83 17.91
N VAL A 229 2.59 5.40 16.77
CA VAL A 229 2.73 6.83 16.56
C VAL A 229 1.85 7.62 17.52
N PHE A 230 2.36 8.75 18.02
CA PHE A 230 1.60 9.67 18.85
C PHE A 230 1.14 10.87 18.03
N TRP A 231 -0.14 11.21 18.18
CA TRP A 231 -0.72 12.41 17.59
C TRP A 231 -0.66 13.53 18.62
N ILE A 232 -0.07 14.66 18.25
CA ILE A 232 -0.13 15.84 19.11
C ILE A 232 -1.44 16.60 18.84
N THR A 233 -1.92 17.34 19.84
CA THR A 233 -3.16 18.11 19.73
C THR A 233 -3.03 19.27 18.75
N GLN A 234 -1.82 19.82 18.61
CA GLN A 234 -1.51 20.90 17.68
C GLN A 234 -1.58 20.42 16.23
N ARG A 235 -2.07 21.31 15.38
CA ARG A 235 -2.16 21.10 13.93
C ARG A 235 -1.38 22.18 13.20
N ARG A 236 -0.91 21.86 12.01
CA ARG A 236 -0.25 22.80 11.09
C ARG A 236 -1.17 23.17 9.93
N SER A 237 -0.86 24.28 9.28
CA SER A 237 -1.44 24.64 7.98
C SER A 237 -0.94 23.68 6.88
N ILE A 238 -1.69 23.62 5.79
CA ILE A 238 -1.27 22.86 4.60
C ILE A 238 -0.15 23.67 3.92
N PRO A 239 0.97 23.04 3.52
CA PRO A 239 2.02 23.71 2.75
C PRO A 239 1.46 24.38 1.50
N THR A 240 1.90 25.61 1.22
CA THR A 240 1.49 26.38 0.03
C THR A 240 2.53 26.36 -1.08
N ALA A 241 3.78 25.99 -0.76
CA ALA A 241 4.89 25.95 -1.72
C ALA A 241 4.75 24.83 -2.77
N PHE A 242 3.92 23.83 -2.52
CA PHE A 242 3.70 22.70 -3.42
C PHE A 242 2.30 22.12 -3.23
N LYS A 243 1.81 21.43 -4.27
CA LYS A 243 0.53 20.75 -4.23
C LYS A 243 0.68 19.37 -3.59
N LEU A 244 -0.16 19.07 -2.59
CA LEU A 244 -0.22 17.74 -2.01
C LEU A 244 -1.10 16.81 -2.85
N PHE A 245 -0.60 15.59 -3.03
CA PHE A 245 -1.32 14.46 -3.59
C PHE A 245 -1.47 13.37 -2.52
N THR A 246 -2.46 12.50 -2.68
CA THR A 246 -2.65 11.31 -1.82
C THR A 246 -2.84 10.08 -2.69
N GLY A 247 -2.16 9.00 -2.30
CA GLY A 247 -2.51 7.62 -2.57
C GLY A 247 -2.80 6.88 -1.27
#